data_AF-A0A1G2Y6A4-F1
#
_entry.id   AF-A0A1G2Y6A4-F1
#
_cell.length_a   1.000
_cell.length_b   1.000
_cell.length_c   1.000
_cell.angle_alpha   90.00
_cell.angle_beta   90.00
_cell.angle_gamma   90.00
#
_symmetry.space_group_name_H-M   'P 1'
#
loop_
_entity.id
_entity.type
_entity.pdbx_description
1 polymer ?
#
loop_
_entity_poly.entity_id
_entity_poly.type
_entity_poly.pdbx_seq_one_letter_code
_entity_poly.pdbx_strand_id
1 'polypeptide(L)'
;MHHCHCRGITQQIVYFYVADDQKRLVGVVPVRSLLMSQPTDIISQIMLKDIVSVPVTASVQMACELFYKHRYLALPVVDEDGKLEGMVDLTHLTDAMIDVNRKHVHDDIFQLIGVHLAAAKRRSPWGAFKNRFPWLLCNILGGLLCAFVVGIYEKLLDHIIIFALFIPVVLALGESVSMQSMTITLQRLHRDIVNKKYFLIAVRNEFITSFLLGMGSGAVVGFVAWMWRGNVQVALAIGYSIFFAIMAACVLGVAIPMAVYAWSKDPKVASGPIILAIADIATLLLYLNIANVMLR
;
A
#
# COMPACT_ATOMS: atom_id res chain seq x y z
N MET A 1 -28.16 13.32 -51.99
CA MET A 1 -27.15 14.41 -51.88
C MET A 1 -27.76 15.46 -50.96
N HIS A 2 -27.34 15.66 -49.71
CA HIS A 2 -26.01 16.07 -49.27
C HIS A 2 -25.64 15.46 -47.91
N HIS A 3 -24.46 14.85 -47.84
CA HIS A 3 -23.79 14.52 -46.58
C HIS A 3 -23.20 15.80 -45.97
N CYS A 4 -23.70 16.21 -44.81
CA CYS A 4 -23.00 17.16 -43.95
C CYS A 4 -22.12 16.37 -42.99
N HIS A 5 -20.83 16.23 -43.31
CA HIS A 5 -19.83 15.73 -42.38
C HIS A 5 -19.58 16.79 -41.28
N CYS A 6 -20.38 16.77 -40.22
CA CYS A 6 -19.96 17.36 -38.96
C CYS A 6 -18.89 16.44 -38.35
N ARG A 7 -17.61 16.80 -38.54
CA ARG A 7 -16.55 16.36 -37.62
C ARG A 7 -16.83 17.01 -36.27
N GLY A 8 -17.71 16.37 -35.49
CA GLY A 8 -18.10 16.82 -34.16
C GLY A 8 -16.90 16.78 -33.22
N ILE A 9 -16.71 17.88 -32.50
CA ILE A 9 -15.75 18.00 -31.39
C ILE A 9 -16.12 16.90 -30.38
N THR A 10 -15.27 15.89 -30.24
CA THR A 10 -15.52 14.70 -29.39
C THR A 10 -15.33 14.97 -27.89
N GLN A 11 -14.98 16.20 -27.51
CA GLN A 11 -14.74 16.62 -26.12
C GLN A 11 -15.83 17.60 -25.68
N GLN A 12 -16.38 17.39 -24.48
CA GLN A 12 -17.33 18.33 -23.89
C GLN A 12 -16.63 19.65 -23.60
N ILE A 13 -16.97 20.71 -24.33
CA ILE A 13 -16.47 22.06 -24.06
C ILE A 13 -17.27 22.60 -22.88
N VAL A 14 -16.61 22.78 -21.73
CA VAL A 14 -17.27 23.25 -20.49
C VAL A 14 -16.91 24.71 -20.17
N TYR A 15 -15.70 25.14 -20.52
CA TYR A 15 -15.18 26.48 -20.25
C TYR A 15 -14.47 27.07 -21.47
N PHE A 16 -14.61 28.39 -21.64
CA PHE A 16 -13.77 29.20 -22.50
C PHE A 16 -12.85 30.05 -21.63
N TYR A 17 -11.56 30.03 -21.91
CA TYR A 17 -10.58 30.86 -21.21
C TYR A 17 -10.31 32.13 -22.03
N VAL A 18 -10.31 33.27 -21.36
CA VAL A 18 -10.04 34.59 -21.95
C VAL A 18 -8.60 34.96 -21.63
N ALA A 19 -7.84 35.30 -22.66
CA ALA A 19 -6.46 35.77 -22.54
C ALA A 19 -6.33 37.22 -23.02
N ASP A 20 -5.37 37.96 -22.48
CA ASP A 20 -5.00 39.29 -22.97
C ASP A 20 -4.05 39.23 -24.18
N ASP A 21 -3.67 40.40 -24.71
CA ASP A 21 -2.74 40.52 -25.85
C ASP A 21 -1.36 39.90 -25.58
N GLN A 22 -1.01 39.67 -24.32
CA GLN A 22 0.23 39.04 -23.86
C GLN A 22 0.04 37.54 -23.56
N LYS A 23 -1.13 36.97 -23.90
CA LYS A 23 -1.56 35.58 -23.63
C LYS A 23 -1.74 35.24 -22.15
N ARG A 24 -1.81 36.23 -21.26
CA ARG A 24 -2.04 35.99 -19.83
C ARG A 24 -3.51 35.67 -19.60
N LEU A 25 -3.77 34.72 -18.72
CA LEU A 25 -5.12 34.32 -18.36
C LEU A 25 -5.83 35.43 -17.57
N VAL A 26 -6.91 35.99 -18.13
CA VAL A 26 -7.63 37.14 -17.54
C VAL A 26 -9.10 36.86 -17.22
N GLY A 27 -9.68 35.77 -17.75
CA GLY A 27 -11.06 35.39 -17.45
C GLY A 27 -11.39 33.95 -17.79
N VAL A 28 -12.51 33.46 -17.23
CA VAL A 28 -13.15 32.22 -17.67
C VAL A 28 -14.64 32.44 -17.90
N VAL A 29 -15.15 31.93 -19.01
CA VAL A 29 -16.57 31.98 -19.40
C VAL A 29 -17.11 30.55 -19.45
N PRO A 30 -17.97 30.15 -18.50
CA PRO A 30 -18.68 28.88 -18.60
C PRO A 30 -19.58 28.88 -19.84
N VAL A 31 -19.65 27.76 -20.57
CA VAL A 31 -20.51 27.65 -21.76
C VAL A 31 -21.97 27.99 -21.45
N ARG A 32 -22.46 27.61 -20.26
CA ARG A 32 -23.81 27.96 -19.81
C ARG A 32 -24.05 29.47 -19.76
N SER A 33 -23.06 30.27 -19.34
CA SER A 33 -23.18 31.73 -19.31
C SER A 33 -23.25 32.30 -20.72
N LEU A 34 -22.46 31.74 -21.64
CA LEU A 34 -22.43 32.15 -23.05
C LEU A 34 -23.72 31.80 -23.81
N LEU A 35 -24.36 30.68 -23.47
CA LEU A 35 -25.65 30.28 -24.03
C LEU A 35 -26.83 31.10 -23.49
N MET A 36 -26.66 31.76 -22.34
CA MET A 36 -27.71 32.56 -21.69
C MET A 36 -27.55 34.06 -21.94
N SER A 37 -26.40 34.50 -22.49
CA SER A 37 -26.13 35.89 -22.87
C SER A 37 -26.69 36.22 -24.25
N GLN A 38 -26.94 37.50 -24.50
CA GLN A 38 -27.30 37.97 -25.83
C GLN A 38 -26.06 37.99 -26.73
N PRO A 39 -26.19 37.76 -28.05
CA PRO A 39 -25.05 37.78 -28.98
C PRO A 39 -24.28 39.11 -29.02
N THR A 40 -24.89 40.21 -28.55
CA THR A 40 -24.31 41.55 -28.48
C THR A 40 -23.56 41.83 -27.17
N ASP A 41 -23.64 40.93 -26.18
CA ASP A 41 -23.01 41.13 -24.88
C ASP A 41 -21.48 41.01 -24.98
N ILE A 42 -20.78 41.88 -24.24
CA ILE A 42 -19.31 41.90 -24.26
C ILE A 42 -18.78 40.79 -23.37
N ILE A 43 -17.82 39.99 -23.86
CA ILE A 43 -17.19 38.87 -23.13
C ILE A 43 -16.67 39.31 -21.75
N SER A 44 -16.10 40.51 -21.65
CA SER A 44 -15.58 41.06 -20.39
C SER A 44 -16.63 41.28 -19.30
N GLN A 45 -17.91 41.34 -19.67
CA GLN A 45 -19.04 41.50 -18.74
C GLN A 45 -19.61 40.15 -18.27
N ILE A 46 -19.45 39.09 -19.07
CA ILE A 46 -19.97 37.75 -18.77
C ILE A 46 -18.90 36.78 -18.25
N MET A 47 -17.63 37.19 -18.25
CA MET A 47 -16.51 36.40 -17.73
C MET A 47 -16.34 36.50 -16.22
N LEU A 48 -15.93 35.40 -15.60
CA LEU A 48 -15.48 35.35 -14.22
C LEU A 48 -13.99 35.70 -14.16
N LYS A 49 -13.63 36.61 -13.25
CA LYS A 49 -12.25 37.12 -13.08
C LYS A 49 -11.47 36.42 -11.97
N ASP A 50 -12.16 35.75 -11.05
CA ASP A 50 -11.53 34.94 -10.00
C ASP A 50 -11.27 33.54 -10.57
N ILE A 51 -10.03 33.30 -10.99
CA ILE A 51 -9.65 32.11 -11.76
C ILE A 51 -8.62 31.33 -10.94
N VAL A 52 -8.98 30.10 -10.63
CA VAL A 52 -8.04 29.14 -10.07
C VAL A 52 -7.32 28.46 -11.23
N SER A 53 -6.01 28.64 -11.31
CA SER A 53 -5.14 28.03 -12.32
C SER A 53 -4.14 27.05 -11.70
N VAL A 54 -3.56 26.21 -12.55
CA VAL A 54 -2.55 25.21 -12.17
C VAL A 54 -1.24 25.56 -12.87
N PRO A 55 -0.09 25.63 -12.17
CA PRO A 55 1.21 25.80 -12.81
C PRO A 55 1.56 24.62 -13.75
N VAL A 56 2.27 24.87 -14.85
CA VAL A 56 2.79 23.80 -15.74
C VAL A 56 3.65 22.77 -14.98
N THR A 57 4.32 23.19 -13.92
CA THR A 57 5.19 22.36 -13.08
C THR A 57 4.43 21.61 -11.98
N ALA A 58 3.12 21.81 -11.85
CA ALA A 58 2.34 21.21 -10.77
C ALA A 58 2.26 19.68 -10.89
N SER A 59 2.29 19.01 -9.74
CA SER A 59 2.07 17.57 -9.69
C SER A 59 0.60 17.24 -9.97
N VAL A 60 0.35 16.03 -10.47
CA VAL A 60 -1.02 15.52 -10.67
C VAL A 60 -1.82 15.66 -9.37
N GLN A 61 -1.23 15.34 -8.21
CA GLN A 61 -1.87 15.40 -6.90
C GLN A 61 -2.36 16.82 -6.53
N MET A 62 -1.55 17.85 -6.82
CA MET A 62 -1.94 19.25 -6.58
C MET A 62 -3.14 19.65 -7.44
N ALA A 63 -3.16 19.25 -8.72
CA ALA A 63 -4.30 19.48 -9.59
C ALA A 63 -5.57 18.80 -9.05
N CYS A 64 -5.46 17.56 -8.54
CA CYS A 64 -6.57 16.81 -7.95
C CYS A 64 -7.21 17.55 -6.76
N GLU A 65 -6.38 18.10 -5.88
CA GLU A 65 -6.84 18.83 -4.70
C GLU A 65 -7.66 20.07 -5.09
N LEU A 66 -7.20 20.80 -6.12
CA LEU A 66 -7.91 21.96 -6.66
C LEU A 66 -9.25 21.56 -7.30
N PHE A 67 -9.30 20.47 -8.04
CA PHE A 67 -10.54 19.92 -8.57
C PHE A 67 -11.54 19.55 -7.46
N TYR A 68 -11.07 18.88 -6.40
CA TYR A 68 -11.94 18.46 -5.30
C TYR A 68 -12.45 19.64 -4.48
N LYS A 69 -11.56 20.59 -4.16
CA LYS A 69 -11.87 21.76 -3.34
C LYS A 69 -12.85 22.70 -4.02
N HIS A 70 -12.68 22.92 -5.33
CA HIS A 70 -13.46 23.91 -6.08
C HIS A 70 -14.56 23.32 -6.97
N ARG A 71 -14.65 21.98 -7.09
CA ARG A 71 -15.64 21.26 -7.92
C ARG A 71 -15.66 21.70 -9.39
N TYR A 72 -14.51 22.08 -9.94
CA TYR A 72 -14.38 22.43 -11.36
C TYR A 72 -14.38 21.17 -12.24
N LEU A 73 -14.76 21.34 -13.51
CA LEU A 73 -14.67 20.27 -14.51
C LEU A 73 -13.39 20.37 -15.36
N ALA A 74 -12.83 21.57 -15.52
CA ALA A 74 -11.52 21.77 -16.12
C ALA A 74 -10.77 22.92 -15.44
N LEU A 75 -9.45 22.83 -15.38
CA LEU A 75 -8.55 23.82 -14.82
C LEU A 75 -7.59 24.34 -15.90
N PRO A 76 -7.40 25.67 -16.03
CA PRO A 76 -6.41 26.23 -16.94
C PRO A 76 -4.99 26.03 -16.39
N VAL A 77 -4.08 25.69 -17.29
CA VAL A 77 -2.65 25.52 -17.00
C VAL A 77 -1.89 26.76 -17.42
N VAL A 78 -1.10 27.32 -16.50
CA VAL A 78 -0.33 28.54 -16.73
C VAL A 78 1.16 28.36 -16.49
N ASP A 79 1.98 29.10 -17.24
CA ASP A 79 3.43 29.21 -17.00
C ASP A 79 3.74 30.13 -15.80
N GLU A 80 5.03 30.34 -15.51
CA GLU A 80 5.47 31.21 -14.41
C GLU A 80 5.11 32.69 -14.62
N ASP A 81 4.88 33.11 -15.86
CA ASP A 81 4.46 34.47 -16.23
C ASP A 81 2.91 34.62 -16.25
N GLY A 82 2.17 33.56 -15.94
CA GLY A 82 0.70 33.54 -15.96
C GLY A 82 0.09 33.41 -17.36
N LYS A 83 0.88 33.03 -18.36
CA LYS A 83 0.41 32.77 -19.73
C LYS A 83 -0.31 31.43 -19.80
N LEU A 84 -1.42 31.41 -20.53
CA LEU A 84 -2.23 30.21 -20.71
C LEU A 84 -1.55 29.24 -21.68
N GLU A 85 -1.05 28.12 -21.16
CA GLU A 85 -0.38 27.07 -21.93
C GLU A 85 -1.34 25.94 -22.31
N GLY A 86 -2.42 25.73 -21.55
CA GLY A 86 -3.40 24.71 -21.85
C GLY A 86 -4.50 24.57 -20.81
N MET A 87 -5.17 23.43 -20.82
CA MET A 87 -6.17 23.07 -19.81
C MET A 87 -6.05 21.59 -19.47
N VAL A 88 -6.41 21.26 -18.24
CA VAL A 88 -6.59 19.88 -17.79
C VAL A 88 -8.05 19.67 -17.48
N ASP A 89 -8.62 18.58 -18.01
CA ASP A 89 -10.00 18.18 -17.75
C ASP A 89 -10.02 17.08 -16.68
N LEU A 90 -11.10 17.03 -15.90
CA LEU A 90 -11.35 16.02 -14.89
C LEU A 90 -11.28 14.61 -15.51
N THR A 91 -11.79 14.40 -16.73
CA THR A 91 -11.76 13.08 -17.39
C THR A 91 -10.33 12.59 -17.63
N HIS A 92 -9.48 13.43 -18.23
CA HIS A 92 -8.06 13.11 -18.48
C HIS A 92 -7.30 12.91 -17.17
N LEU A 93 -7.62 13.69 -16.14
CA LEU A 93 -7.01 13.54 -14.82
C LEU A 93 -7.43 12.23 -14.15
N THR A 94 -8.68 11.79 -14.33
CA THR A 94 -9.19 10.53 -13.77
C THR A 94 -8.49 9.34 -14.43
N ASP A 95 -8.33 9.35 -15.75
CA ASP A 95 -7.60 8.30 -16.46
C ASP A 95 -6.12 8.26 -16.06
N ALA A 96 -5.49 9.43 -15.93
CA ALA A 96 -4.11 9.55 -15.45
C ALA A 96 -3.95 9.07 -13.99
N MET A 97 -4.88 9.42 -13.10
CA MET A 97 -4.92 8.92 -11.72
C MET A 97 -5.07 7.40 -11.68
N ILE A 98 -5.99 6.85 -12.48
CA ILE A 98 -6.22 5.41 -12.54
C ILE A 98 -4.94 4.72 -12.98
N ASP A 99 -4.25 5.25 -13.99
CA ASP A 99 -3.03 4.64 -14.52
C ASP A 99 -1.84 4.77 -13.54
N VAL A 100 -1.67 5.94 -12.91
CA VAL A 100 -0.62 6.17 -11.89
C VAL A 100 -0.86 5.34 -10.64
N ASN A 101 -2.09 5.32 -10.12
CA ASN A 101 -2.46 4.53 -8.95
C ASN A 101 -2.39 3.03 -9.25
N ARG A 102 -2.79 2.57 -10.44
CA ARG A 102 -2.61 1.18 -10.86
C ARG A 102 -1.14 0.80 -10.90
N LYS A 103 -0.27 1.66 -11.45
CA LYS A 103 1.18 1.42 -11.50
C LYS A 103 1.80 1.34 -10.11
N HIS A 104 1.47 2.27 -9.20
CA HIS A 104 1.96 2.24 -7.83
C HIS A 104 1.49 1.01 -7.05
N VAL A 105 0.20 0.70 -7.10
CA VAL A 105 -0.35 -0.51 -6.46
C VAL A 105 0.30 -1.77 -7.02
N HIS A 106 0.55 -1.83 -8.33
CA HIS A 106 1.30 -2.94 -8.93
C HIS A 106 2.71 -3.01 -8.36
N ASP A 107 3.49 -1.95 -8.47
CA ASP A 107 4.88 -1.95 -8.04
C ASP A 107 5.04 -2.31 -6.55
N ASP A 108 4.16 -1.82 -5.68
CA ASP A 108 4.19 -2.14 -4.24
C ASP A 108 3.87 -3.62 -3.97
N ILE A 109 2.87 -4.20 -4.65
CA ILE A 109 2.55 -5.64 -4.52
C ILE A 109 3.72 -6.50 -5.01
N PHE A 110 4.35 -6.13 -6.13
CA PHE A 110 5.48 -6.87 -6.66
C PHE A 110 6.71 -6.75 -5.75
N GLN A 111 6.96 -5.56 -5.17
CA GLN A 111 8.03 -5.34 -4.20
C GLN A 111 7.83 -6.15 -2.91
N LEU A 112 6.60 -6.31 -2.41
CA LEU A 112 6.28 -7.16 -1.27
C LEU A 112 6.76 -8.61 -1.45
N ILE A 113 6.71 -9.12 -2.69
CA ILE A 113 7.13 -10.49 -3.04
C ILE A 113 8.60 -10.51 -3.53
N GLY A 114 9.34 -9.41 -3.38
CA GLY A 114 10.74 -9.29 -3.80
C GLY A 114 10.95 -9.18 -5.31
N VAL A 115 9.92 -8.83 -6.07
CA VAL A 115 9.96 -8.69 -7.53
C VAL A 115 9.94 -7.20 -7.90
N HIS A 116 10.97 -6.70 -8.58
CA HIS A 116 10.94 -5.37 -9.16
C HIS A 116 10.36 -5.42 -10.58
N LEU A 117 9.14 -4.91 -10.76
CA LEU A 117 8.40 -4.96 -12.04
C LEU A 117 9.11 -4.19 -13.16
N ALA A 118 9.80 -3.09 -12.82
CA ALA A 118 10.66 -2.34 -13.75
C ALA A 118 11.78 -3.21 -14.39
N ALA A 119 12.18 -4.31 -13.74
CA ALA A 119 13.17 -5.24 -14.26
C ALA A 119 12.57 -6.46 -14.99
N ALA A 120 11.25 -6.66 -14.95
CA ALA A 120 10.57 -7.84 -15.48
C ALA A 120 10.28 -7.77 -16.99
N LYS A 121 10.25 -6.57 -17.59
CA LYS A 121 10.07 -6.41 -19.04
C LYS A 121 11.39 -6.75 -19.77
N ARG A 122 11.49 -7.98 -20.27
CA ARG A 122 12.54 -8.54 -21.16
C ARG A 122 13.90 -8.77 -20.51
N ARG A 123 14.07 -9.87 -19.76
CA ARG A 123 15.41 -10.36 -19.36
C ARG A 123 15.62 -11.83 -19.75
N SER A 124 16.83 -12.13 -20.20
CA SER A 124 17.32 -13.51 -20.33
C SER A 124 17.28 -14.22 -18.96
N PRO A 125 17.24 -15.57 -18.91
CA PRO A 125 17.26 -16.31 -17.64
C PRO A 125 18.38 -15.87 -16.69
N TRP A 126 19.56 -15.53 -17.24
CA TRP A 126 20.69 -15.01 -16.48
C TRP A 126 20.45 -13.62 -15.87
N GLY A 127 19.79 -12.73 -16.61
CA GLY A 127 19.41 -11.40 -16.12
C GLY A 127 18.35 -11.45 -15.02
N ALA A 128 17.46 -12.46 -15.06
CA ALA A 128 16.50 -12.72 -14.00
C ALA A 128 17.18 -13.31 -12.74
N PHE A 129 18.12 -14.25 -12.92
CA PHE A 129 18.90 -14.82 -11.82
C PHE A 129 19.66 -13.75 -11.05
N LYS A 130 20.44 -12.89 -11.72
CA LYS A 130 21.20 -11.81 -11.07
C LYS A 130 20.34 -10.84 -10.25
N ASN A 131 19.07 -10.69 -10.62
CA ASN A 131 18.14 -9.82 -9.90
C ASN A 131 17.42 -10.53 -8.74
N ARG A 132 17.08 -11.81 -8.90
CA ARG A 132 16.33 -12.57 -7.88
C ARG A 132 17.23 -13.21 -6.83
N PHE A 133 18.44 -13.61 -7.22
CA PHE A 133 19.37 -14.33 -6.35
C PHE A 133 19.80 -13.54 -5.11
N PRO A 134 20.06 -12.21 -5.17
CA PRO A 134 20.35 -11.43 -3.95
C PRO A 134 19.20 -11.49 -2.94
N TRP A 135 17.94 -11.40 -3.41
CA TRP A 135 16.76 -11.54 -2.56
C TRP A 135 16.63 -12.95 -1.99
N LEU A 136 16.89 -13.98 -2.81
CA LEU A 136 16.93 -15.37 -2.36
C LEU A 136 18.01 -15.59 -1.30
N LEU A 137 19.17 -14.94 -1.44
CA LEU A 137 20.27 -15.02 -0.49
C LEU A 137 19.87 -14.44 0.88
N CYS A 138 19.11 -13.33 0.90
CA CYS A 138 18.54 -12.80 2.14
C CYS A 138 17.60 -13.83 2.81
N ASN A 139 16.74 -14.51 2.05
CA ASN A 139 15.87 -15.57 2.59
C ASN A 139 16.68 -16.77 3.11
N ILE A 140 17.73 -17.18 2.40
CA ILE A 140 18.62 -18.25 2.86
C ILE A 140 19.26 -17.89 4.20
N LEU A 141 19.77 -16.66 4.33
CA LEU A 141 20.35 -16.17 5.59
C LEU A 141 19.30 -16.11 6.71
N GLY A 142 18.09 -15.61 6.43
CA GLY A 142 16.98 -15.63 7.37
C GLY A 142 16.63 -17.04 7.85
N GLY A 143 16.50 -17.99 6.92
CA GLY A 143 16.23 -19.40 7.23
C GLY A 143 17.34 -20.05 8.05
N LEU A 144 18.61 -19.74 7.77
CA LEU A 144 19.75 -20.22 8.57
C LEU A 144 19.74 -19.64 9.99
N LEU A 145 19.36 -18.37 10.17
CA LEU A 145 19.18 -17.77 11.49
C LEU A 145 18.02 -18.44 12.25
N CYS A 146 16.90 -18.73 11.59
CA CYS A 146 15.81 -19.50 12.17
C CYS A 146 16.28 -20.90 12.61
N ALA A 147 17.07 -21.59 11.80
CA ALA A 147 17.64 -22.89 12.15
C ALA A 147 18.57 -22.78 13.38
N PHE A 148 19.38 -21.73 13.47
CA PHE A 148 20.22 -21.47 14.65
C PHE A 148 19.38 -21.24 15.90
N VAL A 149 18.30 -20.46 15.81
CA VAL A 149 17.35 -20.24 16.91
C VAL A 149 16.75 -21.56 17.38
N VAL A 150 16.29 -22.41 16.46
CA VAL A 150 15.76 -23.74 16.80
C VAL A 150 16.82 -24.60 17.50
N GLY A 151 18.07 -24.54 17.06
CA GLY A 151 19.20 -25.24 17.69
C GLY A 151 19.45 -24.84 19.15
N ILE A 152 19.16 -23.59 19.55
CA ILE A 152 19.26 -23.16 20.96
C ILE A 152 18.27 -23.94 21.85
N TYR A 153 17.14 -24.39 21.29
CA TYR A 153 16.10 -25.15 21.99
C TYR A 153 16.19 -26.67 21.74
N GLU A 154 17.33 -27.19 21.26
CA GLU A 154 17.52 -28.62 20.97
C GLU A 154 17.12 -29.52 22.15
N LYS A 155 17.55 -29.18 23.38
CA LYS A 155 17.19 -29.93 24.59
C LYS A 155 15.68 -29.98 24.86
N LEU A 156 14.93 -28.92 24.54
CA LEU A 156 13.48 -28.90 24.68
C LEU A 156 12.82 -29.83 23.64
N LEU A 157 13.33 -29.78 22.41
CA LEU A 157 12.80 -30.54 21.29
C LEU A 157 13.12 -32.04 21.40
N ASP A 158 14.26 -32.41 21.99
CA ASP A 158 14.60 -33.80 22.30
C ASP A 158 13.60 -34.44 23.27
N HIS A 159 13.13 -33.67 24.26
CA HIS A 159 12.12 -34.14 25.20
C HIS A 159 10.71 -34.15 24.58
N ILE A 160 10.40 -33.19 23.71
CA ILE A 160 9.04 -33.00 23.18
C ILE A 160 9.10 -32.74 21.66
N ILE A 161 9.41 -33.81 20.92
CA ILE A 161 9.59 -33.83 19.46
C ILE A 161 8.40 -33.22 18.71
N ILE A 162 7.19 -33.28 19.27
CA ILE A 162 6.01 -32.74 18.59
C ILE A 162 6.08 -31.22 18.39
N PHE A 163 6.80 -30.45 19.22
CA PHE A 163 6.98 -29.02 18.96
C PHE A 163 7.70 -28.75 17.63
N ALA A 164 8.69 -29.57 17.29
CA ALA A 164 9.39 -29.45 16.01
C ALA A 164 8.46 -29.70 14.82
N LEU A 165 7.48 -30.60 14.96
CA LEU A 165 6.50 -30.91 13.90
C LEU A 165 5.52 -29.76 13.63
N PHE A 166 5.31 -28.87 14.61
CA PHE A 166 4.43 -27.71 14.46
C PHE A 166 5.16 -26.44 14.03
N ILE A 167 6.50 -26.42 14.00
CA ILE A 167 7.29 -25.29 13.48
C ILE A 167 6.82 -24.83 12.09
N PRO A 168 6.61 -25.72 11.09
CA PRO A 168 6.13 -25.29 9.78
C PRO A 168 4.75 -24.61 9.82
N VAL A 169 3.87 -25.09 10.70
CA VAL A 169 2.53 -24.52 10.88
C VAL A 169 2.62 -23.12 11.47
N VAL A 170 3.43 -22.95 12.50
CA VAL A 170 3.61 -21.66 13.18
C VAL A 170 4.22 -20.63 12.23
N LEU A 171 5.26 -21.01 11.48
CA LEU A 171 5.88 -20.13 10.49
C LEU A 171 4.90 -19.74 9.38
N ALA A 172 4.21 -20.71 8.78
CA ALA A 172 3.26 -20.43 7.70
C ALA A 172 2.11 -19.51 8.14
N LEU A 173 1.57 -19.71 9.35
CA LEU A 173 0.53 -18.85 9.91
C LEU A 173 1.08 -17.46 10.24
N GLY A 174 2.26 -17.38 10.86
CA GLY A 174 2.93 -16.13 11.19
C GLY A 174 3.20 -15.30 9.95
N GLU A 175 3.76 -15.90 8.91
CA GLU A 175 4.03 -15.27 7.61
C GLU A 175 2.74 -14.74 6.96
N SER A 176 1.71 -15.59 6.88
CA SER A 176 0.43 -15.25 6.25
C SER A 176 -0.23 -14.04 6.93
N VAL A 177 -0.27 -14.06 8.27
CA VAL A 177 -0.92 -13.01 9.05
C VAL A 177 -0.07 -11.74 9.07
N SER A 178 1.26 -11.85 9.19
CA SER A 178 2.16 -10.70 9.13
C SER A 178 2.08 -9.99 7.78
N MET A 179 2.04 -10.74 6.67
CA MET A 179 1.90 -10.19 5.32
C MET A 179 0.54 -9.48 5.13
N GLN A 180 -0.54 -10.01 5.70
CA GLN A 180 -1.85 -9.35 5.68
C GLN A 180 -1.81 -8.01 6.42
N SER A 181 -1.31 -7.99 7.66
CA SER A 181 -1.19 -6.77 8.46
C SER A 181 -0.25 -5.75 7.80
N MET A 182 0.87 -6.20 7.21
CA MET A 182 1.81 -5.37 6.47
C MET A 182 1.18 -4.72 5.24
N THR A 183 0.46 -5.51 4.43
CA THR A 183 -0.20 -5.02 3.22
C THR A 183 -1.24 -3.95 3.56
N ILE A 184 -2.07 -4.21 4.57
CA ILE A 184 -3.09 -3.25 5.04
C ILE A 184 -2.41 -1.96 5.55
N THR A 185 -1.30 -2.10 6.28
CA THR A 185 -0.57 -0.94 6.83
C THR A 185 0.06 -0.09 5.72
N LEU A 186 0.70 -0.72 4.73
CA LEU A 186 1.27 -0.01 3.58
C LEU A 186 0.21 0.72 2.75
N GLN A 187 -0.96 0.11 2.55
CA GLN A 187 -2.07 0.78 1.85
C GLN A 187 -2.59 2.00 2.61
N ARG A 188 -2.66 1.93 3.95
CA ARG A 188 -3.06 3.07 4.79
C ARG A 188 -2.04 4.20 4.73
N LEU A 189 -0.76 3.86 4.67
CA LEU A 189 0.34 4.81 4.64
C LEU A 189 0.41 5.59 3.31
N HIS A 190 0.18 4.91 2.18
CA HIS A 190 0.11 5.54 0.86
C HIS A 190 -1.08 6.49 0.69
N ARG A 191 -2.16 6.30 1.46
CA ARG A 191 -3.36 7.16 1.41
C ARG A 191 -3.24 8.44 2.26
N ASP A 192 -2.06 8.77 2.75
CA ASP A 192 -1.74 10.05 3.40
C ASP A 192 -2.73 10.42 4.52
N ILE A 193 -3.08 9.45 5.38
CA ILE A 193 -4.03 9.70 6.48
C ILE A 193 -3.28 10.44 7.59
N VAL A 194 -3.23 11.78 7.48
CA VAL A 194 -2.53 12.72 8.39
C VAL A 194 -3.12 12.75 9.81
N ASN A 195 -4.22 12.04 10.07
CA ASN A 195 -4.92 12.14 11.35
C ASN A 195 -4.52 11.04 12.35
N LYS A 196 -3.70 11.43 13.33
CA LYS A 196 -3.23 10.60 14.46
C LYS A 196 -4.36 9.82 15.17
N LYS A 197 -5.59 10.36 15.19
CA LYS A 197 -6.75 9.69 15.81
C LYS A 197 -7.20 8.46 15.02
N TYR A 198 -7.24 8.55 13.70
CA TYR A 198 -7.60 7.41 12.83
C TYR A 198 -6.51 6.35 12.86
N PHE A 199 -5.25 6.76 12.93
CA PHE A 199 -4.12 5.86 13.11
C PHE A 199 -4.21 5.05 14.42
N LEU A 200 -4.50 5.70 15.54
CA LEU A 200 -4.63 5.01 16.83
C LEU A 200 -5.81 4.01 16.83
N ILE A 201 -6.94 4.37 16.20
CA ILE A 201 -8.08 3.46 16.02
C ILE A 201 -7.70 2.26 15.16
N ALA A 202 -6.94 2.48 14.09
CA ALA A 202 -6.48 1.41 13.20
C ALA A 202 -5.54 0.42 13.92
N VAL A 203 -4.57 0.91 14.69
CA VAL A 203 -3.66 0.07 15.50
C VAL A 203 -4.45 -0.73 16.55
N ARG A 204 -5.41 -0.09 17.23
CA ARG A 204 -6.27 -0.78 18.21
C ARG A 204 -7.09 -1.89 17.55
N ASN A 205 -7.70 -1.61 16.40
CA ASN A 205 -8.48 -2.62 15.69
C ASN A 205 -7.59 -3.80 15.25
N GLU A 206 -6.37 -3.53 14.79
CA GLU A 206 -5.43 -4.59 14.44
C GLU A 206 -5.04 -5.46 15.65
N PHE A 207 -4.84 -4.85 16.82
CA PHE A 207 -4.55 -5.59 18.04
C PHE A 207 -5.71 -6.51 18.45
N ILE A 208 -6.95 -6.06 18.26
CA ILE A 208 -8.14 -6.91 18.49
C ILE A 208 -8.19 -8.04 17.46
N THR A 209 -7.92 -7.74 16.19
CA THR A 209 -7.87 -8.75 15.12
C THR A 209 -6.77 -9.78 15.39
N SER A 210 -5.59 -9.36 15.84
CA SER A 210 -4.47 -10.27 16.16
C SER A 210 -4.80 -11.17 17.34
N PHE A 211 -5.47 -10.65 18.35
CA PHE A 211 -5.96 -11.44 19.48
C PHE A 211 -6.95 -12.51 19.00
N LEU A 212 -7.93 -12.15 18.17
CA LEU A 212 -8.93 -13.09 17.66
C LEU A 212 -8.31 -14.16 16.75
N LEU A 213 -7.40 -13.77 15.86
CA LEU A 213 -6.67 -14.69 14.97
C LEU A 213 -5.76 -15.63 15.77
N GLY A 214 -5.01 -15.10 16.73
CA GLY A 214 -4.18 -15.91 17.64
C GLY A 214 -5.04 -16.89 18.43
N MET A 215 -6.18 -16.46 18.95
CA MET A 215 -7.07 -17.31 19.75
C MET A 215 -7.68 -18.42 18.91
N GLY A 216 -8.18 -18.10 17.73
CA GLY A 216 -8.73 -19.07 16.80
C GLY A 216 -7.69 -20.09 16.33
N SER A 217 -6.52 -19.62 15.89
CA SER A 217 -5.44 -20.50 15.42
C SER A 217 -4.86 -21.37 16.54
N GLY A 218 -4.59 -20.78 17.71
CA GLY A 218 -4.10 -21.50 18.88
C GLY A 218 -5.10 -22.55 19.38
N ALA A 219 -6.40 -22.24 19.40
CA ALA A 219 -7.43 -23.20 19.78
C ALA A 219 -7.54 -24.37 18.79
N VAL A 220 -7.54 -24.08 17.48
CA VAL A 220 -7.62 -25.12 16.44
C VAL A 220 -6.39 -26.02 16.47
N VAL A 221 -5.19 -25.44 16.47
CA VAL A 221 -3.96 -26.24 16.44
C VAL A 221 -3.73 -26.96 17.77
N GLY A 222 -4.05 -26.33 18.90
CA GLY A 222 -4.03 -26.98 20.21
C GLY A 222 -4.99 -28.16 20.28
N PHE A 223 -6.21 -28.03 19.76
CA PHE A 223 -7.18 -29.13 19.67
C PHE A 223 -6.67 -30.28 18.81
N VAL A 224 -6.10 -29.98 17.63
CA VAL A 224 -5.48 -31.00 16.76
C VAL A 224 -4.31 -31.69 17.47
N ALA A 225 -3.47 -30.94 18.18
CA ALA A 225 -2.37 -31.49 18.96
C ALA A 225 -2.86 -32.42 20.09
N TRP A 226 -3.96 -32.04 20.77
CA TRP A 226 -4.61 -32.87 21.77
C TRP A 226 -5.15 -34.18 21.18
N MET A 227 -5.86 -34.11 20.05
CA MET A 227 -6.36 -35.30 19.37
C MET A 227 -5.25 -36.24 18.91
N TRP A 228 -4.09 -35.69 18.53
CA TRP A 228 -2.98 -36.50 18.05
C TRP A 228 -2.16 -37.16 19.17
N ARG A 229 -1.85 -36.44 20.25
CA ARG A 229 -0.98 -36.96 21.33
C ARG A 229 -1.71 -37.41 22.58
N GLY A 230 -2.97 -37.02 22.77
CA GLY A 230 -3.75 -37.30 23.97
C GLY A 230 -3.30 -36.54 25.24
N ASN A 231 -2.19 -35.79 25.18
CA ASN A 231 -1.66 -35.05 26.32
C ASN A 231 -2.16 -33.59 26.32
N VAL A 232 -3.03 -33.27 27.29
CA VAL A 232 -3.64 -31.95 27.46
C VAL A 232 -2.60 -30.86 27.75
N GLN A 233 -1.56 -31.15 28.55
CA GLN A 233 -0.53 -30.16 28.89
C GLN A 233 0.26 -29.74 27.66
N VAL A 234 0.68 -30.71 26.83
CA VAL A 234 1.40 -30.45 25.58
C VAL A 234 0.53 -29.70 24.58
N ALA A 235 -0.75 -30.09 24.47
CA ALA A 235 -1.70 -29.42 23.60
C ALA A 235 -1.97 -27.96 23.97
N LEU A 236 -2.15 -27.68 25.27
CA LEU A 236 -2.28 -26.31 25.77
C LEU A 236 -1.01 -25.51 25.52
N ALA A 237 0.17 -26.08 25.77
CA ALA A 237 1.43 -25.40 25.51
C ALA A 237 1.59 -25.04 24.03
N ILE A 238 1.24 -25.94 23.10
CA ILE A 238 1.24 -25.64 21.66
C ILE A 238 0.23 -24.54 21.33
N GLY A 239 -1.00 -24.63 21.85
CA GLY A 239 -2.06 -23.65 21.59
C GLY A 239 -1.69 -22.24 22.07
N TYR A 240 -1.17 -22.10 23.30
CA TYR A 240 -0.69 -20.83 23.83
C TYR A 240 0.53 -20.30 23.07
N SER A 241 1.48 -21.18 22.74
CA SER A 241 2.66 -20.78 21.97
C SER A 241 2.29 -20.21 20.61
N ILE A 242 1.32 -20.83 19.92
CA ILE A 242 0.78 -20.32 18.65
C ILE A 242 0.02 -19.01 18.85
N PHE A 243 -0.86 -18.93 19.85
CA PHE A 243 -1.62 -17.71 20.15
C PHE A 243 -0.71 -16.48 20.24
N PHE A 244 0.34 -16.55 21.06
CA PHE A 244 1.26 -15.43 21.26
C PHE A 244 2.19 -15.20 20.06
N ALA A 245 2.62 -16.26 19.37
CA ALA A 245 3.44 -16.15 18.17
C ALA A 245 2.68 -15.40 17.05
N ILE A 246 1.41 -15.73 16.81
CA ILE A 246 0.57 -15.04 15.82
C ILE A 246 0.27 -13.60 16.23
N MET A 247 0.00 -13.36 17.51
CA MET A 247 -0.22 -11.99 18.00
C MET A 247 1.02 -11.11 17.75
N ALA A 248 2.22 -11.63 17.97
CA ALA A 248 3.46 -10.93 17.66
C ALA A 248 3.71 -10.76 16.16
N ALA A 249 3.42 -11.78 15.34
CA ALA A 249 3.53 -11.67 13.88
C ALA A 249 2.66 -10.54 13.30
N CYS A 250 1.43 -10.36 13.82
CA CYS A 250 0.58 -9.19 13.49
C CYS A 250 1.24 -7.87 13.90
N VAL A 251 1.70 -7.79 15.14
CA VAL A 251 2.30 -6.55 15.68
C VAL A 251 3.52 -6.16 14.85
N LEU A 252 4.37 -7.12 14.49
CA LEU A 252 5.53 -6.89 13.61
C LEU A 252 5.10 -6.47 12.20
N GLY A 253 4.05 -7.09 11.66
CA GLY A 253 3.47 -6.72 10.36
C GLY A 253 3.02 -5.26 10.29
N VAL A 254 2.59 -4.67 11.41
CA VAL A 254 2.26 -3.24 11.50
C VAL A 254 3.47 -2.38 11.89
N ALA A 255 4.23 -2.79 12.89
CA ALA A 255 5.34 -2.03 13.47
C ALA A 255 6.47 -1.80 12.45
N ILE A 256 6.82 -2.82 11.66
CA ILE A 256 7.98 -2.74 10.78
C ILE A 256 7.76 -1.72 9.65
N PRO A 257 6.65 -1.75 8.86
CA PRO A 257 6.40 -0.73 7.84
C PRO A 257 6.33 0.70 8.40
N MET A 258 5.77 0.86 9.61
CA MET A 258 5.69 2.17 10.26
C MET A 258 7.07 2.68 10.69
N ALA A 259 7.93 1.80 11.23
CA ALA A 259 9.29 2.14 11.59
C ALA A 259 10.12 2.55 10.37
N VAL A 260 9.98 1.81 9.26
CA VAL A 260 10.65 2.13 7.99
C VAL A 260 10.18 3.49 7.45
N TYR A 261 8.88 3.76 7.45
CA TYR A 261 8.33 5.05 7.03
C TYR A 261 8.83 6.21 7.89
N ALA A 262 8.89 6.03 9.20
CA ALA A 262 9.38 7.04 10.12
C ALA A 262 10.85 7.40 9.86
N TRP A 263 11.67 6.42 9.44
CA TRP A 263 13.11 6.63 9.23
C TRP A 263 13.46 7.14 7.82
N SER A 264 12.92 6.52 6.77
CA SER A 264 13.36 6.79 5.40
C SER A 264 12.38 7.66 4.59
N LYS A 265 11.19 7.99 5.12
CA LYS A 265 10.07 8.64 4.41
C LYS A 265 9.61 7.95 3.11
N ASP A 266 10.31 6.90 2.67
CA ASP A 266 9.96 6.07 1.53
C ASP A 266 9.71 4.62 2.02
N PRO A 267 8.44 4.20 2.12
CA PRO A 267 8.09 2.85 2.56
C PRO A 267 8.50 1.77 1.55
N LYS A 268 8.90 2.13 0.32
CA LYS A 268 9.33 1.19 -0.72
C LYS A 268 10.70 0.56 -0.44
N VAL A 269 11.47 1.14 0.48
CA VAL A 269 12.74 0.58 0.97
C VAL A 269 12.50 -0.60 1.93
N ALA A 270 11.24 -0.89 2.29
CA ALA A 270 10.85 -2.06 3.05
C ALA A 270 11.06 -3.34 2.21
N SER A 271 12.30 -3.84 2.22
CA SER A 271 12.75 -5.12 1.70
C SER A 271 11.90 -6.27 2.27
N GLY A 272 10.80 -6.63 1.59
CA GLY A 272 9.86 -7.68 2.00
C GLY A 272 10.54 -8.93 2.59
N PRO A 273 11.54 -9.52 1.90
CA PRO A 273 12.31 -10.68 2.39
C PRO A 273 12.97 -10.51 3.76
N ILE A 274 13.56 -9.35 4.04
CA ILE A 274 14.27 -9.10 5.31
C ILE A 274 13.26 -8.96 6.45
N ILE A 275 12.14 -8.30 6.18
CA ILE A 275 11.05 -8.09 7.14
C ILE A 275 10.44 -9.44 7.53
N LEU A 276 10.19 -10.29 6.54
CA LEU A 276 9.68 -11.65 6.74
C LEU A 276 10.66 -12.48 7.59
N ALA A 277 11.96 -12.43 7.28
CA ALA A 277 12.97 -13.14 8.07
C ALA A 277 12.99 -12.70 9.55
N ILE A 278 12.85 -11.39 9.83
CA ILE A 278 12.76 -10.89 11.21
C ILE A 278 11.48 -11.39 11.89
N ALA A 279 10.36 -11.38 11.18
CA ALA A 279 9.09 -11.89 11.68
C ALA A 279 9.17 -13.39 12.00
N ASP A 280 9.81 -14.20 11.15
CA ASP A 280 10.01 -15.64 11.37
C ASP A 280 10.83 -15.90 12.64
N ILE A 281 11.95 -15.18 12.80
CA ILE A 281 12.82 -15.30 13.98
C ILE A 281 12.04 -14.97 15.25
N ALA A 282 11.30 -13.84 15.26
CA ALA A 282 10.51 -13.43 16.42
C ALA A 282 9.38 -14.41 16.74
N THR A 283 8.72 -14.94 15.71
CA THR A 283 7.64 -15.93 15.83
C THR A 283 8.18 -17.23 16.43
N LEU A 284 9.33 -17.73 15.95
CA LEU A 284 9.98 -18.93 16.49
C LEU A 284 10.45 -18.73 17.93
N LEU A 285 11.05 -17.57 18.23
CA LEU A 285 11.49 -17.27 19.58
C LEU A 285 10.33 -17.28 20.56
N LEU A 286 9.19 -16.66 20.23
CA LEU A 286 8.03 -16.67 21.10
C LEU A 286 7.43 -18.07 21.23
N TYR A 287 7.31 -18.80 20.12
CA TYR A 287 6.79 -20.16 20.12
C TYR A 287 7.61 -21.08 21.03
N LEU A 288 8.94 -21.09 20.88
CA LEU A 288 9.83 -21.96 21.64
C LEU A 288 10.03 -21.49 23.09
N ASN A 289 10.02 -20.16 23.36
CA ASN A 289 10.13 -19.67 24.74
C ASN A 289 8.89 -20.00 25.56
N ILE A 290 7.68 -19.84 25.01
CA ILE A 290 6.46 -20.14 25.73
C ILE A 290 6.38 -21.64 26.02
N ALA A 291 6.71 -22.46 25.02
CA ALA A 291 6.87 -23.90 25.21
C ALA A 291 7.85 -24.23 26.35
N ASN A 292 9.04 -23.62 26.34
CA ASN A 292 10.08 -23.84 27.33
C ASN A 292 9.64 -23.41 28.75
N VAL A 293 8.89 -22.32 28.88
CA VAL A 293 8.40 -21.86 30.18
C VAL A 293 7.27 -22.74 30.71
N MET A 294 6.38 -23.22 29.84
CA MET A 294 5.23 -24.05 30.24
C MET A 294 5.60 -25.51 30.53
N LEU A 295 6.66 -26.03 29.91
CA LEU A 295 7.05 -27.45 29.97
C LEU A 295 8.34 -27.68 30.77
N ARG A 296 8.81 -26.64 31.47
CA ARG A 296 9.95 -26.73 32.39
C ARG A 296 9.59 -27.39 33.71
#